data_AF-A0A7V2SS60-F1
#
_entry.id   AF-A0A7V2SS60-F1
#
_cell.length_a   1.000
_cell.length_b   1.000
_cell.length_c   1.000
_cell.angle_alpha   90.00
_cell.angle_beta   90.00
_cell.angle_gamma   90.00
#
_symmetry.space_group_name_H-M   'P 1'
#
loop_
_entity.id
_entity.type
_entity.pdbx_description
1 polymer ?
#
loop_
_entity_poly.entity_id
_entity_poly.type
_entity_poly.pdbx_seq_one_letter_code
_entity_poly.pdbx_strand_id
1 'polypeptide(L)'
;MINLNKQLCDELGITFWQLRKESDNNKVSHHISQEEKELLRNILLAKGIQIQAKDCIIEEQGVVKLAVGKYILEFNDANQADTDTHINLAKLSDMQNNQQLKKITWFKLKNLNL
;
A
#
# COMPACT_ATOMS: atom_id res chain seq x y z
N MET A 1 -23.34 -15.82 7.50
CA MET A 1 -22.02 -15.43 8.04
C MET A 1 -20.96 -16.23 7.32
N ILE A 2 -20.24 -15.63 6.37
CA ILE A 2 -19.18 -16.34 5.64
C ILE A 2 -17.94 -16.28 6.53
N ASN A 3 -17.58 -17.41 7.11
CA ASN A 3 -16.31 -17.60 7.81
C ASN A 3 -15.21 -17.61 6.74
N LEU A 4 -14.61 -16.45 6.49
CA LEU A 4 -13.44 -16.31 5.62
C LEU A 4 -12.25 -16.98 6.31
N ASN A 5 -12.01 -18.21 5.90
CA ASN A 5 -10.95 -19.08 6.42
C ASN A 5 -9.58 -18.43 6.16
N LYS A 6 -8.74 -18.29 7.19
CA LYS A 6 -7.42 -17.64 7.13
C LYS A 6 -6.56 -18.12 5.95
N GLN A 7 -6.66 -19.41 5.60
CA GLN A 7 -5.98 -20.02 4.45
C GLN A 7 -6.34 -19.41 3.09
N LEU A 8 -7.59 -18.98 2.89
CA LEU A 8 -8.03 -18.34 1.64
C LEU A 8 -7.46 -16.91 1.51
N CYS A 9 -7.31 -16.21 2.64
CA CYS A 9 -6.62 -14.92 2.68
C CYS A 9 -5.12 -15.07 2.43
N ASP A 10 -4.49 -16.13 2.93
CA ASP A 10 -3.09 -16.43 2.68
C ASP A 10 -2.85 -16.82 1.21
N GLU A 11 -3.69 -17.67 0.61
CA GLU A 11 -3.59 -18.03 -0.81
C GLU A 11 -3.83 -16.84 -1.74
N LEU A 12 -4.80 -15.97 -1.44
CA LEU A 12 -5.05 -14.73 -2.17
C LEU A 12 -3.95 -13.67 -1.95
N GLY A 13 -3.38 -13.60 -0.75
CA GLY A 13 -2.24 -12.74 -0.42
C GLY A 13 -0.95 -13.18 -1.12
N ILE A 14 -0.75 -14.49 -1.26
CA ILE A 14 0.36 -15.09 -2.01
C ILE A 14 0.18 -14.78 -3.51
N THR A 15 -1.00 -15.00 -4.10
CA THR A 15 -1.21 -14.72 -5.53
C THR A 15 -1.15 -13.24 -5.90
N PHE A 16 -1.67 -12.33 -5.08
CA PHE A 16 -1.70 -10.89 -5.41
C PHE A 16 -0.30 -10.27 -5.53
N TRP A 17 0.66 -10.72 -4.71
CA TRP A 17 2.03 -10.19 -4.72
C TRP A 17 3.03 -11.05 -5.49
N GLN A 18 2.70 -12.31 -5.82
CA GLN A 18 3.61 -13.22 -6.53
C GLN A 18 3.42 -13.29 -8.05
N LEU A 19 2.37 -12.66 -8.61
CA LEU A 19 2.09 -12.67 -10.06
C LEU A 19 3.09 -11.90 -10.94
N ARG A 20 4.30 -11.61 -10.44
CA ARG A 20 5.40 -11.04 -11.23
C ARG A 20 6.64 -11.93 -11.30
N LYS A 21 6.49 -13.25 -11.16
CA LYS A 21 7.63 -14.18 -11.24
C LYS A 21 8.06 -14.58 -12.66
N GLU A 22 7.42 -14.16 -13.73
CA GLU A 22 7.75 -14.75 -15.06
C GLU A 22 7.91 -13.78 -16.25
N SER A 23 8.20 -12.48 -16.08
CA SER A 23 8.41 -11.65 -17.29
C SER A 23 9.44 -10.53 -17.27
N ASP A 24 10.34 -10.42 -16.28
CA ASP A 24 11.45 -9.47 -16.44
C ASP A 24 12.71 -9.95 -15.72
N ASN A 25 13.70 -10.28 -16.54
CA ASN A 25 14.99 -10.86 -16.19
C ASN A 25 15.94 -9.85 -15.49
N ASN A 26 15.44 -8.81 -14.81
CA ASN A 26 16.32 -7.79 -14.21
C ASN A 26 15.69 -6.79 -13.21
N LYS A 27 14.83 -7.20 -12.28
CA LYS A 27 14.38 -6.29 -11.20
C LYS A 27 14.55 -6.90 -9.83
N VAL A 28 15.41 -6.26 -9.02
CA VAL A 28 15.49 -6.45 -7.57
C VAL A 28 14.07 -6.42 -7.04
N SER A 29 13.59 -7.57 -6.58
CA SER A 29 12.23 -7.69 -6.07
C SER A 29 12.20 -7.05 -4.68
N HIS A 30 11.93 -5.74 -4.64
CA HIS A 30 11.73 -5.04 -3.37
C HIS A 30 10.45 -5.55 -2.73
N HIS A 31 10.59 -6.10 -1.52
CA HIS A 31 9.50 -6.75 -0.80
C HIS A 31 9.16 -5.97 0.47
N ILE A 32 7.86 -5.83 0.72
CA ILE A 32 7.29 -5.42 2.02
C ILE A 32 6.79 -6.67 2.77
N SER A 33 6.76 -6.60 4.10
CA SER A 33 6.41 -7.71 4.98
C SER A 33 4.94 -8.14 4.86
N GLN A 34 4.65 -9.35 5.36
CA GLN A 34 3.37 -9.78 5.91
C GLN A 34 2.41 -8.65 6.30
N GLU A 35 2.81 -8.04 7.40
CA GLU A 35 2.06 -7.10 8.19
C GLU A 35 1.95 -5.75 7.48
N GLU A 36 2.96 -5.35 6.71
CA GLU A 36 2.90 -4.15 5.85
C GLU A 36 1.84 -4.30 4.76
N LYS A 37 1.75 -5.48 4.13
CA LYS A 37 0.72 -5.77 3.12
C LYS A 37 -0.67 -5.75 3.71
N GLU A 38 -0.85 -6.34 4.89
CA GLU A 38 -2.13 -6.32 5.61
C GLU A 38 -2.51 -4.90 6.00
N LEU A 39 -1.56 -4.11 6.50
CA LEU A 39 -1.78 -2.70 6.81
C LEU A 39 -2.19 -1.91 5.58
N LEU A 40 -1.48 -2.06 4.47
CA LEU A 40 -1.81 -1.42 3.19
C LEU A 40 -3.22 -1.80 2.73
N ARG A 41 -3.55 -3.09 2.76
CA ARG A 41 -4.89 -3.59 2.41
C ARG A 41 -5.97 -2.97 3.29
N ASN A 42 -5.75 -2.87 4.60
CA ASN A 42 -6.70 -2.28 5.53
C ASN A 42 -6.94 -0.79 5.24
N ILE A 43 -5.88 -0.04 4.93
CA ILE A 43 -5.97 1.38 4.55
C ILE A 43 -6.80 1.56 3.28
N LEU A 44 -6.54 0.74 2.26
CA LEU A 44 -7.24 0.80 0.98
C LEU A 44 -8.71 0.42 1.12
N LEU A 45 -9.00 -0.67 1.83
CA LEU A 45 -10.38 -1.08 2.13
C LEU A 45 -11.13 -0.01 2.93
N ALA A 46 -10.50 0.61 3.92
CA ALA A 46 -11.13 1.66 4.73
C ALA A 46 -11.48 2.91 3.90
N LYS A 47 -10.65 3.27 2.92
CA LYS A 47 -10.93 4.40 2.01
C LYS A 47 -11.86 4.00 0.85
N GLY A 48 -12.11 2.71 0.63
CA GLY A 48 -12.89 2.21 -0.50
C GLY A 48 -12.12 2.20 -1.82
N ILE A 49 -10.78 2.20 -1.76
CA ILE A 49 -9.93 2.18 -2.94
C ILE A 49 -9.79 0.74 -3.42
N GLN A 50 -10.14 0.50 -4.69
CA GLN A 50 -9.82 -0.74 -5.38
C GLN A 50 -8.59 -0.50 -6.26
N ILE A 51 -7.49 -1.20 -5.96
CA ILE A 51 -6.27 -1.18 -6.77
C ILE A 51 -6.07 -2.51 -7.49
N GLN A 52 -5.50 -2.47 -8.69
CA GLN A 52 -4.98 -3.65 -9.36
C GLN A 52 -3.48 -3.76 -9.07
N ALA A 53 -2.91 -4.96 -9.19
CA ALA A 53 -1.48 -5.19 -8.95
C ALA A 53 -0.57 -4.30 -9.82
N LYS A 54 -1.05 -3.91 -11.02
CA LYS A 54 -0.33 -3.01 -11.95
C LYS A 54 -0.21 -1.56 -11.44
N ASP A 55 -1.09 -1.17 -10.52
CA ASP A 55 -1.18 0.19 -9.99
C ASP A 55 -0.29 0.37 -8.75
N CYS A 56 0.40 -0.69 -8.33
CA CYS A 56 1.28 -0.73 -7.15
C CYS A 56 2.73 -0.98 -7.56
N ILE A 57 3.61 -0.09 -7.09
CA ILE A 57 5.06 -0.21 -7.27
C ILE A 57 5.69 -0.20 -5.88
N ILE A 58 6.57 -1.17 -5.63
CA ILE A 58 7.42 -1.19 -4.45
C ILE A 58 8.83 -0.82 -4.90
N GLU A 59 9.33 0.30 -4.41
CA GLU A 59 10.66 0.81 -4.68
C GLU A 59 11.66 0.36 -3.61
N GLU A 60 12.91 0.80 -3.74
CA GLU A 60 13.96 0.56 -2.77
C GLU A 60 13.52 0.93 -1.35
N GLN A 61 14.08 0.23 -0.38
CA GLN A 61 13.81 0.44 1.05
C GLN A 61 12.33 0.25 1.46
N GLY A 62 11.50 -0.39 0.63
CA GLY A 62 10.11 -0.70 0.97
C GLY A 62 9.16 0.49 0.81
N VAL A 63 9.53 1.50 0.02
CA VAL A 63 8.62 2.59 -0.34
C VAL A 63 7.55 2.06 -1.27
N VAL A 64 6.27 2.27 -0.93
CA VAL A 64 5.14 1.81 -1.74
C VAL A 64 4.51 3.00 -2.46
N LYS A 65 4.32 2.89 -3.78
CA LYS A 65 3.61 3.89 -4.59
C LYS A 65 2.37 3.26 -5.19
N LEU A 66 1.23 3.92 -5.00
CA LEU A 66 -0.07 3.51 -5.55
C LEU A 66 -0.64 4.60 -6.46
N ALA A 67 -0.91 4.25 -7.71
CA ALA A 67 -1.66 5.11 -8.61
C ALA A 67 -3.17 4.94 -8.36
N VAL A 68 -3.85 6.03 -7.98
CA VAL A 68 -5.29 6.05 -7.69
C VAL A 68 -5.91 7.27 -8.39
N GLY A 69 -6.57 7.03 -9.52
CA GLY A 69 -7.12 8.11 -10.34
C GLY A 69 -6.03 9.05 -10.83
N LYS A 70 -6.12 10.34 -10.44
CA LYS A 70 -5.10 11.35 -10.74
C LYS A 70 -3.95 11.43 -9.72
N TYR A 71 -4.07 10.70 -8.60
CA TYR A 71 -3.14 10.80 -7.49
C TYR A 71 -2.15 9.63 -7.48
N ILE A 72 -0.95 9.91 -7.01
CA ILE A 72 0.05 8.94 -6.62
C ILE A 72 0.16 9.02 -5.10
N LEU A 73 -0.17 7.92 -4.42
CA LEU A 73 0.01 7.78 -2.98
C LEU A 73 1.37 7.15 -2.73
N GLU A 74 2.30 7.88 -2.13
CA GLU A 74 3.64 7.39 -1.79
C GLU A 74 3.74 7.16 -0.28
N PHE A 75 3.99 5.92 0.14
CA PHE A 75 4.22 5.54 1.53
C PHE A 75 5.72 5.59 1.83
N ASN A 76 6.21 6.78 2.20
CA ASN A 76 7.61 7.06 2.45
C ASN A 76 7.77 7.97 3.68
N ASP A 77 7.39 9.25 3.58
CA ASP A 77 7.45 10.20 4.68
C ASP A 77 6.24 11.14 4.69
N ALA A 78 5.42 11.07 5.75
CA ALA A 78 4.25 11.93 5.89
C ALA A 78 4.58 13.42 6.09
N ASN A 79 5.82 13.76 6.47
CA ASN A 79 6.24 15.14 6.69
C ASN A 79 6.60 15.85 5.38
N GLN A 80 6.79 15.10 4.29
CA GLN A 80 6.98 15.69 2.98
C GLN A 80 5.68 16.40 2.53
N ALA A 81 5.87 17.51 1.83
CA ALA A 81 4.78 18.30 1.29
C ALA A 81 4.05 17.51 0.19
N ASP A 82 2.73 17.60 0.20
CA ASP A 82 1.90 17.03 -0.87
C ASP A 82 1.88 17.97 -2.08
N THR A 83 1.62 17.43 -3.26
CA THR A 83 1.34 18.18 -4.49
C THR A 83 -0.06 17.85 -5.01
N ASP A 84 -0.50 18.53 -6.08
CA ASP A 84 -1.83 18.31 -6.66
C ASP A 84 -2.08 16.87 -7.14
N THR A 85 -1.02 16.13 -7.44
CA THR A 85 -1.06 14.76 -7.96
C THR A 85 -0.28 13.78 -7.11
N HIS A 86 0.48 14.22 -6.10
CA HIS A 86 1.35 13.35 -5.32
C HIS A 86 1.09 13.55 -3.83
N ILE A 87 0.69 12.49 -3.14
CA ILE A 87 0.35 12.52 -1.72
C ILE A 87 1.37 11.69 -0.95
N ASN A 88 2.11 12.36 -0.08
CA ASN A 88 3.16 11.75 0.74
C ASN A 88 2.56 11.25 2.06
N LEU A 89 2.60 9.94 2.25
CA LEU A 89 2.08 9.23 3.41
C LEU A 89 3.23 8.63 4.21
N ALA A 90 2.96 8.31 5.48
CA ALA A 90 3.97 7.69 6.32
C ALA A 90 4.32 6.30 5.78
N LYS A 91 5.59 5.91 5.96
CA LYS A 91 6.06 4.57 5.61
C LYS A 91 5.26 3.49 6.33
N LEU A 92 4.99 2.38 5.64
CA LEU A 92 4.23 1.27 6.20
C LEU A 92 4.91 0.68 7.44
N SER A 93 6.23 0.45 7.37
CA SER A 93 7.06 -0.02 8.48
C SER A 93 6.90 0.84 9.73
N ASP A 94 6.92 2.15 9.56
CA ASP A 94 6.88 3.11 10.67
C ASP A 94 5.48 3.19 11.26
N MET A 95 4.47 3.09 10.38
CA MET A 95 3.07 3.06 10.78
C MET A 95 2.74 1.82 11.61
N GLN A 96 3.35 0.65 11.40
CA GLN A 96 2.99 -0.58 12.13
C GLN A 96 2.91 -0.36 13.64
N ASN A 97 3.95 0.27 14.19
CA ASN A 97 4.12 0.51 15.62
C ASN A 97 3.79 1.94 16.07
N ASN A 98 3.42 2.83 15.14
CA ASN A 98 3.13 4.23 15.45
C ASN A 98 1.70 4.64 15.08
N GLN A 99 0.84 4.73 16.11
CA GLN A 99 -0.57 5.11 15.93
C GLN A 99 -0.74 6.57 15.47
N GLN A 100 0.19 7.47 15.83
CA GLN A 100 0.13 8.87 15.39
C GLN A 100 0.36 8.97 13.87
N LEU A 101 1.32 8.22 13.33
CA LEU A 101 1.53 8.14 11.88
C LEU A 101 0.32 7.56 11.15
N LYS A 102 -0.37 6.55 11.73
CA LYS A 102 -1.66 6.07 11.18
C LYS A 102 -2.71 7.17 11.11
N LYS A 103 -2.84 7.99 12.15
CA LYS A 103 -3.80 9.11 12.19
C LYS A 103 -3.47 10.17 11.13
N ILE A 104 -2.19 10.53 10.98
CA ILE A 104 -1.74 11.51 9.98
C ILE A 104 -2.03 11.00 8.56
N THR A 105 -1.63 9.77 8.25
CA THR A 105 -1.91 9.12 6.96
C THR A 105 -3.42 9.11 6.67
N TRP A 106 -4.24 8.74 7.64
CA TRP A 106 -5.70 8.75 7.47
C TRP A 106 -6.26 10.15 7.25
N PHE A 107 -5.75 11.17 7.96
CA PHE A 107 -6.20 12.54 7.78
C PHE A 107 -5.92 13.04 6.35
N LYS A 108 -4.72 12.78 5.81
CA LYS A 108 -4.37 13.09 4.42
C LYS A 108 -5.32 12.38 3.45
N LEU A 109 -5.47 11.05 3.60
CA LEU A 109 -6.34 10.24 2.74
C LEU A 109 -7.81 10.66 2.80
N LYS A 110 -8.32 11.03 3.97
CA LYS A 110 -9.73 11.45 4.14
C LYS A 110 -10.04 12.68 3.30
N ASN A 111 -9.12 13.62 3.18
CA ASN A 111 -9.31 14.87 2.45
C ASN A 111 -9.15 14.73 0.93
N LEU A 112 -8.73 13.55 0.43
CA LEU A 112 -8.69 13.27 -1.00
C LEU A 112 -10.08 12.94 -1.54
N ASN A 113 -10.51 13.70 -2.55
CA ASN A 113 -11.60 13.32 -3.44
C ASN A 113 -11.04 12.37 -4.49
N LEU A 114 -11.22 11.07 -4.25
CA LEU A 114 -10.83 9.97 -5.13
C LEU A 114 -11.99 9.54 -6.02
#